data_AF-I4G7D7-F1
#
_entry.id   AF-I4G7D7-F1
#
_cell.length_a   1.000
_cell.length_b   1.000
_cell.length_c   1.000
_cell.angle_alpha   90.00
_cell.angle_beta   90.00
_cell.angle_gamma   90.00
#
_symmetry.space_group_name_H-M   'P 1'
#
loop_
_entity.id
_entity.type
_entity.pdbx_description
1 polymer ?
#
loop_
_entity_poly.entity_id
_entity_poly.type
_entity_poly.pdbx_seq_one_letter_code
_entity_poly.pdbx_strand_id
1 'polypeptide(L)'
;MTRSLEAQIKHEGLTQTSLSQWDKLFPQSSLPESLIPIYQKIQRYLLEQTSTIPEGEIFLGTSDVIESIFGKYKLFSQRCPINELGVMVLTIVLVTTDFTVNLIKEALETIRSKDVNIWQEQVFGQSTLSKRKVVFSS
;
A
#
# COMPACT_ATOMS: atom_id res chain seq x y z
N MET A 1 -1.36 -14.42 22.57
CA MET A 1 0.00 -14.06 22.14
C MET A 1 0.03 -13.76 20.63
N THR A 2 0.11 -14.74 19.73
CA THR A 2 0.25 -14.47 18.27
C THR A 2 -0.89 -13.67 17.63
N ARG A 3 -2.16 -13.98 17.94
CA ARG A 3 -3.31 -13.18 17.45
C ARG A 3 -3.29 -11.73 17.94
N SER A 4 -2.83 -11.51 19.16
CA SER A 4 -2.72 -10.16 19.73
C SER A 4 -1.64 -9.35 19.03
N LEU A 5 -0.50 -9.99 18.72
CA LEU A 5 0.55 -9.38 17.91
C LEU A 5 0.06 -9.05 16.50
N GLU A 6 -0.60 -10.00 15.85
CA GLU A 6 -1.18 -9.80 14.51
C GLU A 6 -2.15 -8.62 14.53
N ALA A 7 -3.05 -8.56 15.51
CA ALA A 7 -3.98 -7.44 15.65
C ALA A 7 -3.26 -6.10 15.86
N GLN A 8 -2.24 -6.05 16.72
CA GLN A 8 -1.42 -4.85 16.93
C GLN A 8 -0.77 -4.38 15.64
N ILE A 9 -0.03 -5.27 14.96
CA ILE A 9 0.69 -4.97 13.71
C ILE A 9 -0.27 -4.55 12.59
N LYS A 10 -1.48 -5.14 12.52
CA LYS A 10 -2.49 -4.75 11.53
C LYS A 10 -3.05 -3.35 11.74
N HIS A 11 -3.17 -2.89 12.98
CA HIS A 11 -3.76 -1.59 13.29
C HIS A 11 -2.71 -0.47 13.38
N GLU A 12 -1.57 -0.75 13.99
CA GLU A 12 -0.52 0.24 14.24
C GLU A 12 0.57 0.23 13.16
N GLY A 13 0.60 -0.80 12.31
CA GLY A 13 1.70 -1.04 11.39
C GLY A 13 2.93 -1.62 12.11
N LEU A 14 4.00 -1.78 11.35
CA LEU A 14 5.30 -2.19 11.86
C LEU A 14 6.19 -0.95 12.03
N THR A 15 6.73 -0.78 13.22
CA THR A 15 7.52 0.40 13.65
C THR A 15 8.74 -0.04 14.44
N GLN A 16 9.74 0.83 14.63
CA GLN A 16 10.87 0.53 15.53
C GLN A 16 10.43 0.20 16.97
N THR A 17 9.29 0.76 17.42
CA THR A 17 8.77 0.55 18.78
C THR A 17 7.91 -0.71 18.91
N SER A 18 7.56 -1.38 17.81
CA SER A 18 6.69 -2.56 17.80
C SER A 18 7.18 -3.67 18.73
N LEU A 19 8.50 -3.89 18.79
CA LEU A 19 9.10 -4.87 19.71
C LEU A 19 8.91 -4.45 21.18
N SER A 20 9.17 -3.18 21.50
CA SER A 20 9.00 -2.67 22.87
C SER A 20 7.53 -2.70 23.33
N GLN A 21 6.59 -2.47 22.42
CA GLN A 21 5.16 -2.56 22.68
C GLN A 21 4.75 -4.03 22.92
N TRP A 22 5.30 -4.95 22.12
CA TRP A 22 5.10 -6.38 22.30
C TRP A 22 5.57 -6.86 23.67
N ASP A 23 6.79 -6.51 24.07
CA ASP A 23 7.37 -6.94 25.35
C ASP A 23 6.61 -6.37 26.55
N LYS A 24 6.00 -5.18 26.41
CA LYS A 24 5.08 -4.61 27.42
C LYS A 24 3.78 -5.39 27.53
N LEU A 25 3.21 -5.85 26.41
CA LEU A 25 1.96 -6.61 26.38
C LEU A 25 2.15 -8.05 26.84
N PHE A 26 3.30 -8.65 26.54
CA PHE A 26 3.63 -10.04 26.87
C PHE A 26 5.02 -10.13 27.50
N PRO A 27 5.19 -9.68 28.76
CA PRO A 27 6.48 -9.77 29.42
C PRO A 27 6.87 -11.22 29.62
N GLN A 28 8.09 -11.60 29.17
CA GLN A 28 8.57 -12.98 29.20
C GLN A 28 8.47 -13.63 30.60
N SER A 29 8.64 -12.85 31.68
CA SER A 29 8.54 -13.30 33.07
C SER A 29 7.16 -13.83 33.46
N SER A 30 6.12 -13.47 32.71
CA SER A 30 4.73 -13.93 32.94
C SER A 30 4.35 -15.16 32.12
N LEU A 31 5.25 -15.65 31.25
CA LEU A 31 4.96 -16.74 30.33
C LEU A 31 5.37 -18.10 30.93
N PRO A 32 4.56 -19.16 30.72
CA PRO A 32 4.97 -20.54 30.96
C PRO A 32 6.24 -20.90 30.18
N GLU A 33 7.12 -21.73 30.76
CA GLU A 33 8.37 -22.16 30.12
C GLU A 33 8.16 -22.77 28.73
N SER A 34 7.05 -23.50 28.55
CA SER A 34 6.68 -24.10 27.27
C SER A 34 6.48 -23.10 26.13
N LEU A 35 6.18 -21.83 26.44
CA LEU A 35 5.95 -20.77 25.45
C LEU A 35 7.18 -19.93 25.16
N ILE A 36 8.24 -20.03 25.98
CA ILE A 36 9.49 -19.26 25.81
C ILE A 36 10.11 -19.46 24.42
N PRO A 37 10.20 -20.68 23.84
CA PRO A 37 10.80 -20.85 22.52
C PRO A 37 10.03 -20.13 21.41
N ILE A 38 8.70 -20.09 21.49
CA ILE A 38 7.85 -19.39 20.51
C ILE A 38 7.99 -17.88 20.70
N TYR A 39 7.98 -17.40 21.93
CA TYR A 39 8.19 -15.99 22.25
C TYR A 39 9.52 -15.48 21.69
N GLN A 40 10.62 -16.20 21.90
CA GLN A 40 11.94 -15.83 21.38
C GLN A 40 12.01 -15.82 19.84
N LYS A 41 11.29 -16.74 19.17
CA LYS A 41 11.18 -16.71 17.69
C LYS A 41 10.46 -15.47 17.20
N ILE A 42 9.35 -15.11 17.86
CA ILE A 42 8.58 -13.90 17.53
C ILE A 42 9.43 -12.64 17.78
N GLN A 43 10.07 -12.57 18.95
CA GLN A 43 10.94 -11.45 19.33
C GLN A 43 12.06 -11.24 18.31
N ARG A 44 12.73 -12.32 17.89
CA ARG A 44 13.78 -12.26 16.88
C ARG A 44 13.24 -11.82 15.52
N TYR A 45 12.11 -12.36 15.09
CA TYR A 45 11.48 -11.94 13.84
C TYR A 45 11.15 -10.44 13.86
N LEU A 46 10.53 -9.94 14.93
CA LEU A 46 10.23 -8.53 15.07
C LEU A 46 11.49 -7.69 15.03
N LEU A 47 12.53 -8.06 15.79
CA LEU A 47 13.80 -7.34 15.81
C LEU A 47 14.41 -7.24 14.41
N GLU A 48 14.45 -8.33 13.66
CA GLU A 48 14.97 -8.37 12.29
C GLU A 48 14.19 -7.41 11.38
N GLN A 49 12.85 -7.49 11.40
CA GLN A 49 12.01 -6.65 10.54
C GLN A 49 12.08 -5.17 10.93
N THR A 50 11.99 -4.85 12.23
CA THR A 50 11.96 -3.47 12.71
C THR A 50 13.31 -2.77 12.61
N SER A 51 14.42 -3.51 12.60
CA SER A 51 15.78 -2.93 12.49
C SER A 51 16.02 -2.17 11.18
N THR A 52 15.24 -2.49 10.14
CA THR A 52 15.35 -1.88 8.80
C THR A 52 14.47 -0.64 8.64
N ILE A 53 13.58 -0.37 9.60
CA ILE A 53 12.59 0.71 9.52
C ILE A 53 13.23 1.99 10.05
N PRO A 54 13.21 3.11 9.30
CA PRO A 54 13.68 4.40 9.81
C PRO A 54 12.87 4.90 11.01
N GLU A 55 13.46 5.79 11.81
CA GLU A 55 12.75 6.39 12.94
C GLU A 55 11.57 7.26 12.44
N GLY A 56 10.40 7.11 13.07
CA GLY A 56 9.18 7.83 12.71
C GLY A 56 8.40 7.24 11.52
N GLU A 57 8.98 6.28 10.79
CA GLU A 57 8.30 5.59 9.69
C GLU A 57 7.45 4.42 10.18
N ILE A 58 6.37 4.16 9.45
CA ILE A 58 5.43 3.07 9.73
C ILE A 58 5.29 2.23 8.46
N PHE A 59 5.70 0.96 8.55
CA PHE A 59 5.57 0.02 7.43
C PHE A 59 4.28 -0.78 7.54
N LEU A 60 3.75 -1.19 6.40
CA LEU A 60 2.55 -2.03 6.35
C LEU A 60 2.86 -3.41 6.95
N GLY A 61 2.09 -3.79 7.97
CA GLY A 61 2.22 -5.09 8.63
C GLY A 61 1.42 -6.22 7.98
N THR A 62 0.64 -5.93 6.94
CA THR A 62 -0.25 -6.88 6.25
C THR A 62 -0.51 -6.47 4.81
N SER A 63 -0.79 -7.45 3.94
CA SER A 63 -1.28 -7.21 2.58
C SER A 63 -2.75 -6.77 2.53
N ASP A 64 -3.50 -6.89 3.64
CA ASP A 64 -4.93 -6.57 3.71
C ASP A 64 -5.22 -5.13 3.20
N VAL A 65 -4.31 -4.18 3.48
CA VAL A 65 -4.42 -2.79 3.00
C VAL A 65 -4.32 -2.72 1.47
N ILE A 66 -3.36 -3.45 0.88
CA ILE A 66 -3.17 -3.52 -0.57
C ILE A 66 -4.39 -4.18 -1.23
N GLU A 67 -4.87 -5.29 -0.66
CA GLU A 67 -6.06 -6.00 -1.14
C GLU A 67 -7.31 -5.12 -1.08
N SER A 68 -7.47 -4.34 0.00
CA SER A 68 -8.55 -3.37 0.16
C SER A 68 -8.49 -2.26 -0.90
N ILE A 69 -7.29 -1.73 -1.17
CA ILE A 69 -7.07 -0.73 -2.23
C ILE A 69 -7.47 -1.29 -3.60
N PHE A 70 -7.03 -2.50 -3.93
CA PHE A 70 -7.42 -3.15 -5.19
C PHE A 70 -8.91 -3.49 -5.23
N GLY A 71 -9.54 -3.79 -4.09
CA GLY A 71 -10.99 -3.94 -3.97
C GLY A 71 -11.72 -2.66 -4.32
N LYS A 72 -11.31 -1.52 -3.76
CA LYS A 72 -11.86 -0.19 -4.09
C LYS A 72 -11.64 0.15 -5.57
N TYR A 73 -10.45 -0.11 -6.10
CA TYR A 73 -10.16 0.07 -7.52
C TYR A 73 -11.12 -0.73 -8.40
N LYS A 74 -11.32 -2.02 -8.11
CA LYS A 74 -12.26 -2.88 -8.86
C LYS A 74 -13.70 -2.35 -8.78
N LEU A 75 -14.13 -1.87 -7.61
CA LEU A 75 -15.45 -1.27 -7.45
C LEU A 75 -15.62 0.01 -8.31
N PHE A 76 -14.57 0.84 -8.36
CA PHE A 76 -14.57 2.05 -9.19
C PHE A 76 -14.58 1.70 -10.69
N SER A 77 -13.75 0.74 -11.10
CA SER A 77 -13.60 0.35 -12.50
C SER A 77 -14.80 -0.41 -13.06
N GLN A 78 -15.63 -1.05 -12.24
CA GLN A 78 -16.88 -1.69 -12.68
C GLN A 78 -17.84 -0.74 -13.43
N ARG A 79 -17.75 0.57 -13.16
CA ARG A 79 -18.57 1.59 -13.84
C ARG A 79 -18.03 1.96 -15.23
N CYS A 80 -16.80 1.55 -15.54
CA CYS A 80 -16.15 1.79 -16.82
C CYS A 80 -16.32 0.56 -17.73
N PRO A 81 -16.78 0.72 -18.98
CA PRO A 81 -16.89 -0.39 -19.94
C PRO A 81 -15.53 -0.95 -20.40
N ILE A 82 -14.41 -0.40 -19.91
CA ILE A 82 -13.05 -0.77 -20.26
C ILE A 82 -12.40 -1.46 -19.06
N ASN A 83 -12.28 -2.78 -19.13
CA ASN A 83 -11.76 -3.64 -18.06
C ASN A 83 -10.22 -3.79 -18.07
N GLU A 84 -9.49 -2.79 -18.59
CA GLU A 84 -8.03 -2.86 -18.68
C GLU A 84 -7.36 -2.19 -17.48
N LEU A 85 -6.36 -2.89 -16.90
CA LEU A 85 -5.37 -2.31 -16.00
C LEU A 85 -4.39 -1.43 -16.80
N GLY A 86 -4.91 -0.35 -17.36
CA GLY A 86 -4.14 0.70 -18.01
C GLY A 86 -4.02 1.92 -17.10
N VAL A 87 -4.10 3.10 -17.71
CA VAL A 87 -4.08 4.41 -17.04
C VAL A 87 -5.02 4.50 -15.83
N MET A 88 -6.14 3.76 -15.83
CA MET A 88 -7.07 3.73 -14.71
C MET A 88 -6.42 3.26 -13.40
N VAL A 89 -5.31 2.51 -13.41
CA VAL A 89 -4.61 2.14 -12.17
C VAL A 89 -4.18 3.37 -11.36
N LEU A 90 -3.93 4.50 -12.01
CA LEU A 90 -3.58 5.77 -11.36
C LEU A 90 -4.73 6.33 -10.51
N THR A 91 -5.96 5.87 -10.72
CA THR A 91 -7.09 6.19 -9.83
C THR A 91 -6.92 5.61 -8.44
N ILE A 92 -6.02 4.64 -8.23
CA ILE A 92 -5.64 4.19 -6.90
C ILE A 92 -5.07 5.36 -6.07
N VAL A 93 -4.30 6.26 -6.68
CA VAL A 93 -3.77 7.44 -5.99
C VAL A 93 -4.90 8.35 -5.52
N LEU A 94 -6.03 8.39 -6.26
CA LEU A 94 -7.21 9.17 -5.88
C LEU A 94 -7.84 8.69 -4.56
N VAL A 95 -7.65 7.42 -4.17
CA VAL A 95 -8.24 6.86 -2.94
C VAL A 95 -7.26 6.83 -1.76
N THR A 96 -5.98 7.15 -1.98
CA THR A 96 -4.94 7.11 -0.94
C THR A 96 -4.39 8.48 -0.57
N THR A 97 -4.68 9.52 -1.34
CA THR A 97 -4.07 10.85 -1.19
C THR A 97 -5.11 11.91 -0.88
N ASP A 98 -4.79 12.79 0.05
CA ASP A 98 -5.58 14.00 0.30
C ASP A 98 -5.28 15.07 -0.75
N PHE A 99 -6.25 15.30 -1.64
CA PHE A 99 -6.13 16.31 -2.70
C PHE A 99 -6.36 17.70 -2.13
N THR A 100 -5.27 18.38 -1.76
CA THR A 100 -5.31 19.78 -1.33
C THR A 100 -5.24 20.74 -2.53
N VAL A 101 -5.74 21.96 -2.35
CA VAL A 101 -5.65 23.02 -3.37
C VAL A 101 -4.20 23.29 -3.77
N ASN A 102 -3.28 23.30 -2.80
CA ASN A 102 -1.85 23.54 -3.06
C ASN A 102 -1.24 22.44 -3.91
N LEU A 103 -1.52 21.17 -3.60
CA LEU A 103 -1.05 20.03 -4.38
C LEU A 103 -1.52 20.10 -5.84
N ILE A 104 -2.81 20.42 -6.04
CA ILE A 104 -3.37 20.54 -7.39
C ILE A 104 -2.73 21.71 -8.15
N LYS A 105 -2.56 22.86 -7.49
CA LYS A 105 -1.92 24.04 -8.08
C LYS A 105 -0.48 23.72 -8.50
N GLU A 106 0.31 23.13 -7.62
CA GLU A 106 1.69 22.75 -7.90
C GLU A 106 1.77 21.80 -9.10
N ALA A 107 0.92 20.77 -9.16
CA ALA A 107 0.87 19.85 -10.28
C ALA A 107 0.57 20.55 -11.62
N LEU A 108 -0.37 21.51 -11.62
CA LEU A 108 -0.74 22.27 -12.81
C LEU A 108 0.35 23.27 -13.26
N GLU A 109 1.14 23.81 -12.32
CA GLU A 109 2.21 24.76 -12.61
C GLU A 109 3.52 24.06 -13.04
N THR A 110 3.74 22.83 -12.59
CA THR A 110 5.00 22.09 -12.83
C THR A 110 4.93 21.11 -13.99
N ILE A 111 3.77 20.48 -14.24
CA ILE A 111 3.64 19.42 -15.23
C ILE A 111 2.70 19.84 -16.36
N ARG A 112 3.23 19.85 -17.59
CA ARG A 112 2.42 20.11 -18.78
C ARG A 112 1.62 18.87 -19.17
N SER A 113 0.37 19.05 -19.58
CA SER A 113 -0.49 17.94 -20.02
C SER A 113 0.11 17.13 -21.17
N LYS A 114 0.91 17.76 -22.05
CA LYS A 114 1.62 17.06 -23.13
C LYS A 114 2.60 16.02 -22.60
N ASP A 115 3.34 16.35 -21.54
CA ASP A 115 4.33 15.46 -20.96
C ASP A 115 3.65 14.25 -20.29
N VAL A 116 2.49 14.47 -19.65
CA VAL A 116 1.64 13.40 -19.11
C VAL A 116 1.17 12.43 -20.19
N ASN A 117 0.72 12.95 -21.33
CA ASN A 117 0.26 12.11 -22.45
C ASN A 117 1.39 11.26 -23.03
N ILE A 118 2.59 11.84 -23.22
CA ILE A 118 3.77 11.13 -23.70
C ILE A 118 4.14 10.02 -22.71
N TRP A 119 4.19 10.34 -21.41
CA TRP A 119 4.50 9.37 -20.37
C TRP A 119 3.46 8.25 -20.32
N GLN A 120 2.17 8.57 -20.43
CA GLN A 120 1.11 7.56 -20.49
C GLN A 120 1.29 6.58 -21.65
N GLU A 121 1.64 7.07 -22.84
CA GLU A 121 1.88 6.23 -24.00
C GLU A 121 3.13 5.35 -23.82
N GLN A 122 4.18 5.87 -23.19
CA GLN A 122 5.40 5.10 -22.89
C GLN A 122 5.16 4.00 -21.86
N VAL A 123 4.38 4.27 -20.82
CA VAL A 123 4.16 3.34 -19.70
C VAL A 123 3.06 2.33 -19.99
N PHE A 124 1.93 2.78 -20.54
CA PHE A 124 0.74 1.94 -20.75
C PHE A 124 0.49 1.57 -22.21
N GLY A 125 1.18 2.22 -23.15
CA GLY A 125 0.95 2.02 -24.58
C GLY A 125 -0.40 2.58 -25.06
N GLN A 126 -0.79 2.19 -26.27
CA GLN A 126 -2.09 2.56 -26.82
C GLN A 126 -3.24 1.82 -26.12
N SER A 127 -4.26 2.59 -25.75
CA SER A 127 -5.51 2.03 -25.23
C SER A 127 -6.22 1.14 -26.26
N THR A 128 -6.97 0.14 -25.80
CA THR A 128 -7.77 -0.71 -26.70
C THR A 128 -8.83 0.06 -27.48
N LEU A 129 -9.39 1.13 -26.89
CA LEU A 129 -10.29 2.03 -27.63
C LEU A 129 -9.56 2.73 -28.79
N SER A 130 -8.33 3.21 -28.56
CA SER A 130 -7.51 3.83 -29.60
C SER A 130 -7.18 2.83 -30.71
N LYS A 131 -6.78 1.60 -30.36
CA LYS A 131 -6.53 0.52 -31.33
C LYS A 131 -7.77 0.21 -32.18
N ARG A 132 -8.95 0.11 -31.55
CA ARG A 132 -10.22 -0.11 -32.26
C ARG A 132 -10.51 1.04 -33.22
N LYS A 133 -10.37 2.30 -32.79
CA LYS A 133 -10.60 3.46 -33.66
C LYS A 133 -9.73 3.42 -34.92
N VAL A 134 -8.44 3.09 -34.79
CA VAL A 134 -7.53 2.96 -35.94
C VAL A 134 -7.98 1.90 -36.93
N VAL A 135 -8.43 0.74 -36.43
CA VAL A 135 -8.92 -0.36 -37.27
C VAL A 135 -10.23 0.00 -37.98
N PHE A 136 -11.14 0.73 -37.32
CA PHE A 136 -12.44 1.12 -37.88
C PHE A 136 -12.44 2.48 -38.61
N SER A 137 -11.31 3.20 -38.62
CA SER A 137 -11.11 4.42 -39.42
C SER A 137 -10.42 4.15 -40.77
N SER A 138 -10.13 2.88 -41.06
CA SER A 138 -9.63 2.39 -42.35
C SER A 138 -10.78 1.81 -43.17
#